data_AF-A0AAV1LNJ8-F1
#
_entry.id   AF-A0AAV1LNJ8-F1
#
_cell.length_a   1.000
_cell.length_b   1.000
_cell.length_c   1.000
_cell.angle_alpha   90.00
_cell.angle_beta   90.00
_cell.angle_gamma   90.00
#
_symmetry.space_group_name_H-M   'P 1'
#
loop_
_entity.id
_entity.type
_entity.pdbx_description
1 polymer ?
#
loop_
_entity_poly.entity_id
_entity_poly.type
_entity_poly.pdbx_seq_one_letter_code
_entity_poly.pdbx_strand_id
1 'polypeptide(L)'
;MEYCCHIWTGAAKCHLEALDSVEKRAKRLIGDLDLVETNLVSLEHRRRIASLSVFYRMHFGECTQELHALIPPSPFHHRTTRRSAGLHPFVVDIPRIRTKRFASSFVMRTAKDWNNLPASIFPSEYNLGDKTMRFTI
;
A
#
# COMPACT_ATOMS: atom_id res chain seq x y z
N MET A 1 -0.33 4.22 16.18
CA MET A 1 0.16 5.18 15.16
C MET A 1 -0.39 4.92 13.75
N GLU A 2 -1.22 3.90 13.53
CA GLU A 2 -1.62 3.50 12.16
C GLU A 2 -2.86 4.24 11.62
N TYR A 3 -3.68 4.83 12.49
CA TYR A 3 -5.00 5.38 12.17
C TYR A 3 -5.01 6.46 11.07
N CYS A 4 -3.88 7.13 10.81
CA CYS A 4 -3.77 8.16 9.77
C CYS A 4 -2.55 7.97 8.85
N CYS A 5 -1.98 6.77 8.77
CA CYS A 5 -0.70 6.56 8.09
C CYS A 5 -0.66 7.04 6.64
N HIS A 6 -1.76 6.92 5.89
CA HIS A 6 -1.82 7.34 4.48
C HIS A 6 -1.55 8.83 4.26
N ILE A 7 -1.95 9.67 5.22
CA ILE A 7 -1.80 11.13 5.15
C ILE A 7 -0.32 11.51 5.28
N TRP A 8 0.40 10.91 6.23
CA TRP A 8 1.79 11.29 6.53
C TRP A 8 2.84 10.36 5.91
N THR A 9 2.48 9.24 5.28
CA THR A 9 3.45 8.40 4.55
C THR A 9 4.07 9.14 3.36
N GLY A 10 3.48 10.26 2.91
CA GLY A 10 4.07 11.15 1.90
C GLY A 10 5.11 12.14 2.44
N ALA A 11 5.37 12.14 3.75
CA ALA A 11 6.32 13.03 4.42
C ALA A 11 7.77 12.68 4.09
N ALA A 12 8.69 13.62 4.37
CA ALA A 12 10.11 13.38 4.18
C ALA A 12 10.61 12.25 5.09
N LYS A 13 11.60 11.48 4.59
CA LYS A 13 12.13 10.28 5.24
C LYS A 13 12.55 10.52 6.69
N CYS A 14 13.16 11.66 6.99
CA CYS A 14 13.57 12.04 8.34
C CYS A 14 12.41 12.06 9.35
N HIS A 15 11.22 12.50 8.94
CA HIS A 15 10.03 12.49 9.80
C HIS A 15 9.52 11.07 10.06
N LEU A 16 9.58 10.20 9.05
CA LEU A 16 9.22 8.79 9.18
C LEU A 16 10.20 8.06 10.11
N GLU A 17 11.50 8.33 9.98
CA GLU A 17 12.55 7.76 10.85
C GLU A 17 12.40 8.23 12.31
N ALA A 18 11.99 9.48 12.53
CA ALA A 18 11.67 9.98 13.85
C ALA A 18 10.49 9.21 14.47
N LEU A 19 9.43 8.94 13.69
CA LEU A 19 8.30 8.13 14.13
C LEU A 19 8.70 6.69 14.46
N ASP A 20 9.53 6.07 13.61
CA ASP A 20 10.06 4.73 13.85
C ASP A 20 10.93 4.69 15.12
N SER A 21 11.63 5.79 15.43
CA SER A 21 12.41 5.93 16.67
C SER A 21 11.53 6.04 17.91
N VAL A 22 10.40 6.75 17.82
CA VAL A 22 9.40 6.82 18.90
C VAL A 22 8.78 5.45 19.15
N GLU A 23 8.41 4.72 18.09
CA GLU A 23 7.88 3.36 18.21
C GLU A 23 8.89 2.43 18.89
N LYS A 24 10.16 2.46 18.47
CA LYS A 24 11.24 1.69 19.12
C LYS A 24 11.39 2.04 20.59
N ARG A 25 11.30 3.31 20.96
CA ARG A 25 11.37 3.75 22.36
C ARG A 25 10.17 3.26 23.16
N ALA A 26 8.96 3.32 22.61
CA ALA A 26 7.76 2.79 23.24
C ALA A 26 7.87 1.28 23.48
N LYS A 27 8.37 0.52 22.49
CA LYS A 27 8.65 -0.92 22.63
C LYS A 27 9.60 -1.22 23.80
N ARG A 28 10.69 -0.45 23.93
CA ARG A 28 11.64 -0.61 25.04
C ARG A 28 11.02 -0.29 26.41
N LEU A 29 10.13 0.70 26.48
CA LEU A 29 9.51 1.13 27.73
C LEU A 29 8.46 0.15 28.27
N ILE A 30 7.79 -0.58 27.38
CA ILE A 30 6.71 -1.52 27.75
C ILE A 30 7.26 -2.82 28.37
N GLY A 31 8.52 -3.17 28.11
CA GLY A 31 9.27 -4.07 28.99
C GLY A 31 8.94 -5.56 28.90
N ASP A 32 8.49 -6.10 27.75
CA ASP A 32 8.38 -7.55 27.54
C ASP A 32 8.93 -7.94 26.16
N LEU A 33 10.10 -8.60 26.16
CA LEU A 33 10.92 -8.89 24.99
C LEU A 33 10.38 -10.05 24.14
N ASP A 34 9.71 -11.04 24.75
CA ASP A 34 9.31 -12.27 24.05
C ASP A 34 8.07 -12.12 23.12
N LEU A 35 7.21 -11.13 23.39
CA LEU A 35 6.02 -10.84 22.57
C LEU A 35 6.27 -9.78 21.48
N VAL A 36 7.27 -8.91 21.69
CA VAL A 36 7.58 -7.80 20.79
C VAL A 36 8.61 -8.20 19.73
N GLU A 37 9.54 -9.10 20.05
CA GLU A 37 10.57 -9.59 19.12
C GLU A 37 10.06 -10.61 18.11
N THR A 38 9.05 -11.42 18.45
CA THR A 38 8.68 -12.56 17.60
C THR A 38 7.84 -12.20 16.38
N ASN A 39 7.12 -11.06 16.34
CA ASN A 39 6.11 -10.88 15.29
C ASN A 39 5.71 -9.43 14.91
N LEU A 40 6.32 -8.39 15.48
CA LEU A 40 5.95 -7.02 15.10
C LEU A 40 6.67 -6.58 13.82
N VAL A 41 6.02 -6.87 12.70
CA VAL A 41 6.35 -6.38 11.36
C VAL A 41 6.67 -4.87 11.40
N SER A 42 7.72 -4.47 10.67
CA SER A 42 8.21 -3.08 10.62
C SER A 42 7.06 -2.09 10.39
N LEU A 43 7.08 -0.95 11.09
CA LEU A 43 6.08 0.09 10.91
C LEU A 43 6.01 0.55 9.46
N GLU A 44 7.14 0.60 8.75
CA GLU A 44 7.13 0.88 7.31
C GLU A 44 6.29 -0.12 6.52
N HIS A 45 6.47 -1.41 6.80
CA HIS A 45 5.74 -2.46 6.11
C HIS A 45 4.25 -2.42 6.44
N ARG A 46 3.87 -2.20 7.71
CA ARG A 46 2.47 -2.01 8.11
C ARG A 46 1.82 -0.81 7.43
N ARG A 47 2.55 0.31 7.29
CA ARG A 47 2.09 1.50 6.53
C ARG A 47 1.87 1.19 5.04
N ARG A 48 2.73 0.37 4.44
CA ARG A 48 2.60 -0.07 3.04
C ARG A 48 1.38 -0.97 2.85
N ILE A 49 1.22 -2.00 3.70
CA ILE A 49 0.04 -2.88 3.68
C ILE A 49 -1.22 -2.05 3.79
N ALA A 50 -1.33 -1.20 4.82
CA ALA A 50 -2.53 -0.40 5.02
C ALA A 50 -2.83 0.47 3.79
N SER A 51 -1.81 1.05 3.16
CA SER A 51 -1.99 1.88 1.97
C SER A 51 -2.50 1.07 0.78
N LEU A 52 -1.95 -0.13 0.58
CA LEU A 52 -2.41 -1.08 -0.44
C LEU A 52 -3.83 -1.57 -0.16
N SER A 53 -4.21 -1.83 1.09
CA SER A 53 -5.57 -2.23 1.46
C SER A 53 -6.60 -1.14 1.13
N VAL A 54 -6.27 0.13 1.38
CA VAL A 54 -7.13 1.25 0.97
C VAL A 54 -7.21 1.34 -0.54
N PHE A 55 -6.07 1.23 -1.23
CA PHE A 55 -6.02 1.28 -2.70
C PHE A 55 -6.82 0.15 -3.35
N TYR A 56 -6.77 -1.05 -2.78
CA TYR A 56 -7.59 -2.19 -3.20
C TYR A 56 -9.08 -1.85 -3.13
N ARG A 57 -9.57 -1.35 -1.98
CA ARG A 57 -10.99 -0.95 -1.84
C ARG A 57 -11.39 0.17 -2.81
N MET A 58 -10.49 1.13 -3.03
CA MET A 58 -10.71 2.19 -4.01
C MET A 58 -10.83 1.60 -5.42
N HIS A 59 -9.94 0.67 -5.81
CA HIS A 59 -9.86 0.10 -7.15
C HIS A 59 -11.10 -0.73 -7.52
N PHE A 60 -11.68 -1.43 -6.54
CA PHE A 60 -12.88 -2.25 -6.77
C PHE A 60 -14.21 -1.52 -6.50
N GLY A 61 -14.17 -0.20 -6.23
CA GLY A 61 -15.38 0.63 -6.21
C GLY A 61 -16.15 0.65 -4.88
N GLU A 62 -15.57 0.22 -3.76
CA GLU A 62 -16.18 0.42 -2.42
C GLU A 62 -16.04 1.86 -1.90
N CYS A 63 -15.48 2.76 -2.71
CA CYS A 63 -15.25 4.16 -2.36
C CYS A 63 -16.24 5.08 -3.09
N THR A 64 -16.37 6.32 -2.62
CA THR A 64 -17.19 7.32 -3.31
C THR A 64 -16.68 7.53 -4.75
N GLN A 65 -17.57 7.90 -5.66
CA GLN A 65 -17.26 8.02 -7.08
C GLN A 65 -16.10 9.00 -7.34
N GLU A 66 -15.99 10.06 -6.54
CA GLU A 66 -14.92 11.05 -6.62
C GLU A 66 -13.56 10.43 -6.30
N LEU A 67 -13.52 9.56 -5.28
CA LEU A 67 -12.30 8.86 -4.90
C LEU A 67 -11.91 7.79 -5.92
N HIS A 68 -12.90 7.09 -6.48
CA HIS A 68 -12.66 6.14 -7.57
C HIS A 68 -12.09 6.84 -8.81
N ALA A 69 -12.58 8.04 -9.14
CA ALA A 69 -12.09 8.82 -10.27
C ALA A 69 -10.62 9.29 -10.13
N LEU A 70 -10.06 9.26 -8.91
CA LEU A 70 -8.64 9.58 -8.69
C LEU A 70 -7.70 8.40 -9.02
N ILE A 71 -8.23 7.19 -9.15
CA ILE A 71 -7.42 6.02 -9.49
C ILE A 71 -7.11 6.08 -10.97
N PRO A 72 -5.83 5.97 -11.36
CA PRO A 72 -5.48 5.91 -12.75
C PRO A 72 -6.14 4.70 -13.42
N PRO A 73 -6.69 4.85 -14.63
CA PRO A 73 -7.27 3.71 -15.33
C PRO A 73 -6.20 2.65 -15.59
N SER A 74 -6.65 1.40 -15.70
CA SER A 74 -5.78 0.30 -16.14
C SER A 74 -5.15 0.65 -17.50
N PRO A 75 -3.84 0.44 -17.69
CA PRO A 75 -3.20 0.76 -18.95
C PRO A 75 -3.75 -0.16 -20.04
N PHE A 76 -4.36 0.45 -21.06
CA PHE A 76 -4.82 -0.31 -22.22
C PHE A 76 -3.62 -0.67 -23.09
N HIS A 77 -3.20 -1.93 -23.03
CA HIS A 77 -2.12 -2.45 -23.87
C HIS A 77 -2.72 -3.08 -25.14
N HIS A 78 -2.62 -2.37 -26.27
CA HIS A 78 -2.99 -2.91 -27.59
C HIS A 78 -2.11 -4.09 -28.03
N ARG A 79 -0.90 -4.21 -27.45
CA ARG A 79 0.07 -5.26 -27.76
C ARG A 79 0.72 -5.78 -26.48
N THR A 80 0.71 -7.09 -26.29
CA THR A 80 1.47 -7.73 -25.22
C THR A 80 2.96 -7.64 -25.54
N THR A 81 3.69 -6.86 -24.75
CA THR A 81 5.16 -6.79 -24.79
C THR A 81 5.74 -7.76 -23.75
N ARG A 82 7.02 -8.11 -23.86
CA ARG A 82 7.71 -8.92 -22.84
C ARG A 82 7.55 -8.35 -21.43
N ARG A 83 7.49 -7.01 -21.31
CA ARG A 83 7.27 -6.31 -20.04
C ARG A 83 5.84 -6.47 -19.54
N SER A 84 4.84 -6.46 -20.42
CA SER A 84 3.43 -6.60 -20.01
C SER A 84 2.98 -8.04 -19.81
N ALA A 85 3.69 -9.03 -20.37
CA ALA A 85 3.37 -10.45 -20.20
C ALA A 85 3.54 -10.95 -18.75
N GLY A 86 4.36 -10.26 -17.94
CA GLY A 86 4.55 -10.57 -16.52
C GLY A 86 3.75 -9.67 -15.56
N LEU A 87 2.92 -8.77 -16.09
CA LEU A 87 2.09 -7.88 -15.27
C LEU A 87 0.78 -8.57 -14.89
N HIS A 88 0.28 -8.28 -13.69
CA HIS A 88 -1.00 -8.80 -13.24
C HIS A 88 -2.18 -8.04 -13.91
N PRO A 89 -3.39 -8.62 -13.99
CA PRO A 89 -4.51 -8.02 -14.72
C PRO A 89 -5.01 -6.66 -14.20
N PHE A 90 -4.68 -6.33 -12.94
CA PHE A 90 -5.18 -5.13 -12.25
C PHE A 90 -4.17 -3.98 -12.21
N VAL A 91 -3.13 -3.99 -13.05
CA VAL A 91 -2.15 -2.89 -13.11
C VAL A 91 -2.84 -1.57 -13.40
N VAL A 92 -2.36 -0.49 -12.79
CA VAL A 92 -2.83 0.88 -13.05
C VAL A 92 -1.80 1.67 -13.82
N ASP A 93 -2.23 2.59 -14.68
CA ASP A 93 -1.29 3.47 -15.39
C ASP A 93 -0.67 4.48 -14.41
N ILE A 94 0.63 4.74 -14.52
CA ILE A 94 1.30 5.72 -13.65
C ILE A 94 1.68 6.90 -14.52
N PRO A 95 1.00 8.05 -14.41
CA PRO A 95 1.30 9.21 -15.24
C PRO A 95 2.72 9.69 -15.00
N ARG A 96 3.31 10.34 -16.00
CA ARG A 96 4.69 10.82 -15.90
C ARG A 96 4.81 11.90 -14.82
N ILE A 97 5.51 11.57 -13.74
CA ILE A 97 5.68 12.45 -12.58
C ILE A 97 6.81 13.46 -12.83
N ARG A 98 6.53 14.76 -12.65
CA ARG A 98 7.52 15.85 -12.81
C ARG A 98 8.16 16.31 -11.50
N THR A 99 7.52 16.06 -10.34
CA THR A 99 8.00 16.55 -9.04
C THR A 99 8.04 15.44 -7.99
N LYS A 100 9.03 15.51 -7.08
CA LYS A 100 9.14 14.55 -5.97
C LYS A 100 7.92 14.58 -5.05
N ARG A 101 7.33 15.76 -4.82
CA ARG A 101 6.12 15.93 -4.01
C ARG A 101 4.92 15.19 -4.61
N PHE A 102 4.74 15.27 -5.93
CA PHE A 102 3.68 14.52 -6.59
C PHE A 102 3.98 13.02 -6.57
N ALA A 103 5.25 12.63 -6.70
CA ALA A 103 5.67 11.23 -6.60
C ALA A 103 5.43 10.62 -5.22
N SER A 104 5.48 11.42 -4.16
CA SER A 104 5.22 10.98 -2.78
C SER A 104 3.75 11.06 -2.38
N SER A 105 2.87 11.53 -3.26
CA SER A 105 1.42 11.50 -3.03
C SER A 105 0.92 10.06 -2.88
N PHE A 106 -0.19 9.90 -2.14
CA PHE A 106 -0.77 8.59 -1.86
C PHE A 106 -1.00 7.77 -3.13
N VAL A 107 -1.72 8.32 -4.11
CA VAL A 107 -2.07 7.61 -5.36
C VAL A 107 -0.82 7.19 -6.11
N MET A 108 0.14 8.09 -6.33
CA MET A 108 1.33 7.79 -7.15
C MET A 108 2.29 6.80 -6.49
N ARG A 109 2.48 6.91 -5.17
CA ARG A 109 3.31 5.99 -4.41
C ARG A 109 2.68 4.60 -4.37
N THR A 110 1.40 4.54 -3.99
CA THR A 110 0.71 3.26 -3.82
C THR A 110 0.44 2.56 -5.14
N ALA A 111 0.20 3.29 -6.24
CA ALA A 111 0.13 2.72 -7.59
C ALA A 111 1.43 2.01 -8.00
N LYS A 112 2.60 2.54 -7.61
CA LYS A 112 3.89 1.86 -7.85
C LYS A 112 4.00 0.58 -7.04
N ASP A 113 3.65 0.64 -5.75
CA ASP A 113 3.69 -0.55 -4.89
C ASP A 113 2.72 -1.62 -5.41
N TRP A 114 1.53 -1.21 -5.82
CA TRP A 114 0.49 -2.05 -6.40
C TRP A 114 0.96 -2.78 -7.67
N ASN A 115 1.52 -2.04 -8.64
CA ASN A 115 2.02 -2.62 -9.88
C ASN A 115 3.21 -3.59 -9.70
N ASN A 116 3.90 -3.53 -8.56
CA ASN A 116 5.00 -4.44 -8.22
C ASN A 116 4.52 -5.68 -7.45
N LEU A 117 3.23 -5.80 -7.15
CA LEU A 117 2.69 -6.98 -6.48
C LEU A 117 2.65 -8.19 -7.44
N PRO A 118 3.02 -9.38 -6.96
CA PRO A 118 2.86 -10.60 -7.74
C PRO A 118 1.38 -10.90 -8.02
N ALA A 119 1.12 -11.47 -9.19
CA ALA A 119 -0.23 -11.84 -9.61
C ALA A 119 -0.94 -12.80 -8.63
N SER A 120 -0.18 -13.59 -7.87
CA SER A 120 -0.70 -14.57 -6.89
C SER A 120 -1.45 -13.95 -5.70
N ILE A 121 -1.24 -12.66 -5.42
CA ILE A 121 -1.94 -11.96 -4.33
C ILE A 121 -3.37 -11.59 -4.74
N PHE A 122 -3.63 -11.48 -6.05
CA PHE A 122 -4.94 -11.09 -6.54
C PHE A 122 -5.83 -12.32 -6.71
N PRO A 123 -7.01 -12.36 -6.07
CA PRO A 123 -7.93 -13.46 -6.25
C PRO A 123 -8.50 -13.46 -7.67
N SER A 124 -8.80 -14.65 -8.20
CA SER A 124 -9.44 -14.83 -9.51
C SER A 124 -10.86 -14.26 -9.56
N GLU A 125 -11.52 -14.18 -8.40
CA GLU A 125 -12.82 -13.54 -8.21
C GLU A 125 -12.75 -12.60 -6.99
N TYR A 126 -13.30 -11.40 -7.13
CA TYR A 126 -13.37 -10.41 -6.05
C TYR A 126 -14.35 -10.89 -4.97
N ASN A 127 -13.83 -11.51 -3.91
CA ASN A 127 -14.62 -12.06 -2.80
C ASN A 127 -14.26 -11.36 -1.49
N LEU A 128 -14.96 -10.27 -1.18
CA LEU A 128 -14.92 -9.61 0.14
C LEU A 128 -16.03 -10.10 1.09
N GLY A 129 -16.76 -11.15 0.70
CA GLY A 129 -17.84 -11.76 1.48
C GLY A 129 -17.38 -12.61 2.66
N ASP A 130 -16.10 -12.97 2.74
CA ASP A 130 -15.56 -13.69 3.89
C ASP A 130 -14.76 -12.71 4.76
N LYS A 131 -15.42 -12.12 5.75
CA LYS A 131 -14.88 -11.16 6.74
C LYS A 131 -13.86 -11.80 7.70
N THR A 132 -12.96 -12.60 7.17
CA THR A 132 -11.97 -13.34 7.93
C THR A 132 -10.63 -13.34 7.21
N MET A 133 -10.18 -12.16 6.73
CA MET A 133 -8.74 -11.91 6.57
C MET A 133 -8.10 -11.88 7.97
N ARG A 134 -7.96 -13.07 8.56
CA ARG A 134 -6.92 -13.36 9.54
C ARG A 134 -5.61 -13.23 8.78
N PHE A 135 -5.07 -12.02 8.79
CA PHE A 135 -3.63 -11.83 8.65
C PHE A 135 -3.01 -12.50 9.88
N THR A 136 -2.78 -13.80 9.78
CA THR A 136 -1.98 -14.53 10.77
C THR A 136 -0.54 -14.09 10.56
N ILE A 137 -0.19 -13.13 11.41
CA ILE A 137 1.10 -12.84 12.05
C ILE A 137 2.36 -13.13 11.22
#